data_AF-A0A892HUQ7-F1
#
_entry.id   AF-A0A892HUQ7-F1
#
_cell.length_a   1.000
_cell.length_b   1.000
_cell.length_c   1.000
_cell.angle_alpha   90.00
_cell.angle_beta   90.00
_cell.angle_gamma   90.00
#
_symmetry.space_group_name_H-M   'P 1'
#
loop_
_entity.id
_entity.type
_entity.pdbx_description
1 polymer ?
#
loop_
_entity_poly.entity_id
_entity_poly.type
_entity_poly.pdbx_seq_one_letter_code
_entity_poly.pdbx_strand_id
1 'polypeptide(L)' 'MATLMPNGSRSEGKHDVEIWSLAESDDDYWISCDYGNTSVMIARPLGKHAQTCIARYSRRPAVIRGWRCTPAT' A
#
# COMPACT_ATOMS: atom_id res chain seq x y z
N MET A 1 5.90 8.79 -12.62
CA MET A 1 5.45 7.78 -11.65
C MET A 1 6.60 7.54 -10.69
N ALA A 2 6.35 7.65 -9.39
CA ALA A 2 7.34 7.31 -8.36
C ALA A 2 6.92 6.00 -7.70
N THR A 3 7.81 5.03 -7.65
CA THR A 3 7.58 3.79 -6.90
C THR A 3 7.96 4.03 -5.45
N LEU A 4 6.97 4.15 -4.57
CA LEU A 4 7.20 4.35 -3.15
C LEU A 4 7.31 2.99 -2.45
N MET A 5 8.47 2.73 -1.86
CA MET A 5 8.64 1.60 -0.95
C MET A 5 7.91 1.89 0.37
N PRO A 6 7.34 0.86 1.02
CA PRO A 6 6.78 1.03 2.36
C PRO A 6 7.86 1.50 3.33
N ASN A 7 7.50 2.43 4.20
CA ASN A 7 8.39 2.97 5.22
C ASN A 7 8.21 2.28 6.59
N GLY A 8 7.22 1.39 6.68
CA GLY A 8 7.02 0.51 7.81
C GLY A 8 6.43 -0.81 7.37
N SER A 9 6.86 -1.89 8.02
CA SER A 9 6.35 -3.23 7.77
C SER A 9 6.17 -3.94 9.11
N ARG A 10 5.10 -4.71 9.28
CA ARG A 10 4.92 -5.60 10.43
C ARG A 10 4.27 -6.91 10.03
N SER A 11 4.64 -7.98 10.72
CA SER A 11 4.03 -9.30 10.51
C SER A 11 2.96 -9.59 11.56
N GLU A 12 1.81 -10.05 11.13
CA GLU A 12 0.68 -10.46 11.96
C GLU A 12 0.26 -11.89 11.63
N GLY A 13 0.91 -12.87 12.29
CA GLY A 13 0.65 -14.28 12.08
C GLY A 13 0.96 -14.74 10.66
N LYS A 14 -0.08 -15.09 9.89
CA LYS A 14 0.03 -15.49 8.47
C LYS A 14 -0.05 -14.32 7.49
N HIS A 15 -0.11 -13.10 8.01
CA HIS A 15 -0.26 -11.88 7.25
C HIS A 15 0.94 -10.97 7.45
N ASP A 16 1.18 -10.15 6.45
CA ASP A 16 2.04 -8.99 6.56
C ASP A 16 1.23 -7.74 6.32
N VAL A 17 1.69 -6.69 6.99
CA VAL A 17 1.11 -5.36 6.94
C VAL A 17 2.22 -4.40 6.53
N GLU A 18 2.01 -3.75 5.40
CA GLU A 18 2.92 -2.73 4.87
C GLU A 18 2.28 -1.37 5.04
N ILE A 19 3.11 -0.39 5.38
CA ILE A 19 2.70 0.97 5.73
C ILE A 19 3.49 1.94 4.86
N TRP A 20 2.76 2.87 4.25
CA TRP A 20 3.32 4.01 3.53
C TRP A 20 2.84 5.29 4.21
N SER A 21 3.76 6.12 4.68
CA SER A 21 3.48 7.54 4.94
C SER A 21 3.74 8.31 3.66
N LEU A 22 2.72 8.98 3.17
CA LEU A 22 2.76 9.79 1.97
C LEU A 22 2.90 11.26 2.40
N ALA A 23 3.72 12.02 1.67
CA ALA A 23 3.74 13.46 1.83
C ALA A 23 2.42 14.07 1.34
N GLU A 24 2.14 15.32 1.65
CA GLU A 24 1.05 16.03 0.96
C GLU A 24 1.43 16.21 -0.50
N SER A 25 0.46 16.00 -1.39
CA SER A 25 0.61 16.21 -2.82
C SER A 25 -0.65 16.80 -3.42
N ASP A 26 -0.47 17.74 -4.34
CA ASP A 26 -1.55 18.28 -5.16
C ASP A 26 -2.08 17.26 -6.19
N ASP A 27 -1.31 16.18 -6.41
CA ASP A 27 -1.60 15.08 -7.33
C ASP A 27 -2.03 13.82 -6.56
N ASP A 28 -2.78 12.94 -7.25
CA ASP A 28 -3.13 11.64 -6.69
C ASP A 28 -1.90 10.74 -6.62
N TYR A 29 -1.64 10.19 -5.43
CA TYR A 29 -0.72 9.07 -5.30
C TYR A 29 -1.27 7.84 -6.01
N TRP A 30 -0.39 7.19 -6.76
CA TRP A 30 -0.63 5.90 -7.38
C TRP A 30 0.28 4.87 -6.73
N ILE A 31 -0.28 3.70 -6.43
CA ILE A 31 0.47 2.60 -5.83
C ILE A 31 0.49 1.43 -6.79
N SER A 32 1.64 0.77 -6.83
CA SER A 32 1.86 -0.50 -7.50
C SER A 32 2.47 -1.45 -6.48
N CYS A 33 1.93 -2.65 -6.36
CA CYS A 33 2.51 -3.68 -5.54
C CYS A 33 2.68 -4.95 -6.36
N ASP A 34 3.91 -5.46 -6.42
CA ASP A 34 4.20 -6.75 -7.03
C ASP A 34 3.95 -7.85 -5.99
N TYR A 35 3.09 -8.82 -6.30
CA TYR A 35 2.73 -9.90 -5.37
C TYR A 35 3.26 -11.24 -5.86
N GLY A 36 4.16 -11.87 -5.11
CA GLY A 36 4.59 -13.25 -5.40
C GLY A 36 5.13 -13.47 -6.81
N ASN A 37 5.94 -12.52 -7.33
CA ASN A 37 6.41 -12.46 -8.73
C ASN A 37 5.29 -12.36 -9.79
N THR A 38 4.08 -11.94 -9.39
CA THR A 38 3.01 -11.61 -10.33
C THR A 38 2.98 -10.10 -10.56
N SER A 39 2.94 -9.69 -11.83
CA SER A 39 2.95 -8.29 -12.29
C SER A 39 1.59 -7.58 -12.09
N VAL A 40 0.79 -8.02 -11.11
CA VAL A 40 -0.57 -7.49 -10.90
C VAL A 40 -0.47 -6.09 -10.30
N MET A 41 -0.48 -5.09 -11.16
CA MET A 41 -0.45 -3.69 -10.79
C MET A 41 -1.86 -3.21 -10.42
N ILE A 42 -2.17 -3.10 -9.13
CA ILE A 42 -3.41 -2.43 -8.68
C ILE A 42 -3.12 -0.93 -8.57
N ALA A 43 -3.27 -0.24 -9.70
CA ALA A 43 -3.17 1.21 -9.77
C ALA A 43 -4.51 1.84 -9.36
N ARG A 44 -4.60 2.37 -8.13
CA ARG A 44 -5.80 3.09 -7.65
C ARG A 44 -5.40 4.47 -7.13
N PRO A 45 -6.08 5.55 -7.54
CA PRO A 45 -5.84 6.88 -6.97
C PRO A 45 -6.24 6.85 -5.49
N LEU A 46 -5.36 7.35 -4.63
CA LEU A 46 -5.58 7.37 -3.18
C LEU A 46 -6.30 8.63 -2.70
N GLY A 47 -6.42 9.64 -3.57
CA GLY A 47 -6.91 10.96 -3.23
C GLY A 47 -5.79 11.85 -2.69
N LYS A 48 -5.86 13.15 -3.01
CA LYS A 48 -4.90 14.20 -2.61
C LYS A 48 -4.64 14.32 -1.10
N HIS A 49 -5.59 13.85 -0.29
CA HIS A 49 -5.51 13.90 1.18
C HIS A 49 -5.01 12.59 1.80
N ALA A 50 -4.64 11.57 1.02
CA ALA A 50 -4.09 10.34 1.59
C ALA A 50 -2.67 10.57 2.10
N GLN A 51 -2.46 10.45 3.41
CA GLN A 51 -1.16 10.63 4.06
C GLN A 51 -0.66 9.35 4.72
N THR A 52 -1.54 8.39 5.02
CA THR A 52 -1.14 7.06 5.49
C THR A 52 -1.89 5.99 4.73
N CYS A 53 -1.17 5.00 4.21
CA CYS A 53 -1.75 3.86 3.54
C CYS A 53 -1.26 2.56 4.16
N ILE A 54 -2.17 1.61 4.31
CA ILE A 54 -1.93 0.32 4.94
C ILE A 54 -2.45 -0.78 4.01
N ALA A 55 -1.55 -1.67 3.62
CA ALA A 55 -1.89 -2.91 2.93
C ALA A 55 -1.77 -4.08 3.89
N ARG A 56 -2.74 -4.99 3.85
CA ARG A 56 -2.62 -6.30 4.48
C ARG A 56 -2.60 -7.37 3.40
N TYR A 57 -1.57 -8.20 3.37
CA TYR A 57 -1.51 -9.35 2.48
C TYR A 57 -1.35 -10.66 3.24
N SER A 58 -1.90 -11.74 2.70
CA SER A 58 -1.63 -13.11 3.12
C SER A 58 -0.37 -13.61 2.42
N ARG A 59 0.53 -14.33 3.11
CA ARG A 59 1.76 -14.85 2.50
C ARG A 59 1.54 -16.04 1.55
N ARG A 60 0.52 -16.88 1.81
CA ARG A 60 0.23 -18.11 1.05
C ARG A 60 -1.29 -18.40 1.01
N PRO A 61 -1.96 -18.21 -0.14
CA PRO A 61 -1.45 -17.57 -1.36
C PRO A 61 -1.16 -16.07 -1.14
N ALA A 62 -0.23 -15.52 -1.91
CA ALA A 62 0.15 -14.10 -1.89
C ALA A 62 -1.02 -13.24 -2.41
N VAL A 63 -1.88 -12.76 -1.51
CA VAL A 63 -3.13 -12.06 -1.86
C VAL A 63 -3.36 -10.87 -0.94
N ILE A 64 -3.70 -9.71 -1.51
CA ILE A 64 -4.18 -8.56 -0.73
C ILE A 64 -5.52 -8.92 -0.10
N ARG A 65 -5.58 -8.80 1.23
CA ARG A 65 -6.81 -8.97 2.01
C ARG A 65 -7.52 -7.66 2.25
N GLY A 66 -6.79 -6.57 2.34
CA GLY A 66 -7.35 -5.25 2.57
C GLY A 66 -6.36 -4.16 2.26
N TRP A 67 -6.90 -3.04 1.78
CA TRP A 67 -6.17 -1.82 1.51
C TRP A 67 -6.96 -0.64 2.09
N ARG A 68 -6.29 0.24 2.84
CA ARG A 68 -6.91 1.44 3.39
C ARG A 68 -5.92 2.60 3.34
N CYS A 69 -6.37 3.75 2.84
CA CYS A 69 -5.65 5.01 2.99
C CYS A 69 -6.50 5.98 3.79
N THR A 70 -5.84 6.76 4.64
CA THR A 70 -6.46 7.77 5.49
C THR A 70 -5.66 9.08 5.41
N PRO A 71 -6.32 10.23 5.61
CA PRO A 71 -5.63 11.48 5.94
C PRO A 71 -4.82 11.36 7.23
N ALA A 72 -3.90 12.30 7.45
CA ALA A 72 -3.24 12.43 8.74
C ALA A 72 -4.31 12.81 9.78
N THR A 73 -4.28 12.09 10.90
CA THR A 73 -4.99 12.45 12.13
C THR A 73 -4.33 13.62 12.82
#